data_AF-A0A946LLT1-F1
#
_entry.id   AF-A0A946LLT1-F1
#
_cell.length_a   1.000
_cell.length_b   1.000
_cell.length_c   1.000
_cell.angle_alpha   90.00
_cell.angle_beta   90.00
_cell.angle_gamma   90.00
#
_symmetry.space_group_name_H-M   'P 1'
#
loop_
_entity.id
_entity.type
_entity.pdbx_description
1 polymer ?
#
loop_
_entity_poly.entity_id
_entity_poly.type
_entity_poly.pdbx_seq_one_letter_code
_entity_poly.pdbx_strand_id
1 'polypeptide(L)'
;MLKILIAIITLIPSTLFAQELCTYDYLKKEIPTLYKKVVAKTNSLPKIFTFCSGGSHYLFNVTMFQKFNNGIGINRALEKDLFSYLLMEYDANSYSRTSLVAGKDQQLQLVTNFTNKKPFEATEVRQEVFVGGKAEQSISYGKSVIYIRRNNSKFSQYFKPINLSKEDRIYLEKFKQFVGVQKLN
;
A
#
# COMPACT_ATOMS: atom_id res chain seq x y z
N MET A 1 -16.22 -57.93 35.28
CA MET A 1 -17.07 -57.25 34.28
C MET A 1 -16.74 -55.77 34.30
N LEU A 2 -16.79 -55.11 33.13
CA LEU A 2 -16.62 -53.66 32.89
C LEU A 2 -15.14 -53.16 32.87
N LYS A 3 -14.62 -52.42 31.89
CA LYS A 3 -15.05 -51.93 30.56
C LYS A 3 -13.74 -51.57 29.83
N ILE A 4 -13.59 -52.00 28.59
CA ILE A 4 -12.53 -51.53 27.69
C ILE A 4 -12.77 -50.03 27.44
N LEU A 5 -11.84 -49.18 27.83
CA LEU A 5 -11.86 -47.76 27.49
C LEU A 5 -11.03 -47.56 26.22
N ILE A 6 -11.67 -47.63 25.06
CA ILE A 6 -11.07 -47.19 23.79
C ILE A 6 -11.08 -45.67 23.82
N ALA A 7 -9.94 -45.06 24.10
CA ALA A 7 -9.73 -43.64 23.86
C ALA A 7 -9.51 -43.43 22.36
N ILE A 8 -10.59 -43.15 21.63
CA ILE A 8 -10.52 -42.60 20.28
C ILE A 8 -10.00 -41.17 20.43
N ILE A 9 -8.69 -40.98 20.29
CA ILE A 9 -8.11 -39.66 20.05
C ILE A 9 -8.53 -39.30 18.62
N THR A 10 -9.60 -38.53 18.51
CA THR A 10 -9.96 -37.86 17.27
C THR A 10 -8.84 -36.85 16.96
N LEU A 11 -7.93 -37.26 16.08
CA LEU A 11 -7.10 -36.35 15.29
C LEU A 11 -8.06 -35.49 14.47
N ILE A 12 -8.53 -34.39 15.05
CA ILE A 12 -9.10 -33.29 14.27
C ILE A 12 -7.91 -32.73 13.50
N PRO A 13 -7.86 -32.81 12.16
CA PRO A 13 -6.91 -32.02 11.42
C PRO A 13 -7.38 -30.58 11.61
N SER A 14 -6.81 -29.88 12.57
CA SER A 14 -6.86 -28.43 12.60
C SER A 14 -6.05 -27.96 11.41
N THR A 15 -6.67 -27.96 10.23
CA THR A 15 -6.32 -26.98 9.21
C THR A 15 -6.64 -25.63 9.82
N LEU A 16 -5.76 -25.14 10.69
CA LEU A 16 -5.61 -23.73 10.95
C LEU A 16 -5.31 -23.14 9.57
N PHE A 17 -6.36 -22.65 8.91
CA PHE A 17 -6.17 -21.69 7.83
C PHE A 17 -5.32 -20.59 8.45
N ALA A 18 -4.05 -20.54 8.08
CA ALA A 18 -3.17 -19.48 8.52
C ALA A 18 -3.74 -18.19 7.95
N GLN A 19 -4.38 -17.39 8.81
CA GLN A 19 -4.97 -16.12 8.45
C GLN A 19 -3.87 -15.26 7.80
N GLU A 20 -4.08 -14.82 6.56
CA GLU A 20 -3.06 -14.04 5.86
C GLU A 20 -2.98 -12.66 6.54
N LEU A 21 -1.90 -12.41 7.28
CA LEU A 21 -1.73 -11.16 8.01
C LEU A 21 -1.26 -10.06 7.06
N CYS A 22 -2.00 -8.96 7.01
CA CYS A 22 -1.56 -7.76 6.31
C CYS A 22 -0.35 -7.16 7.05
N THR A 23 0.81 -7.27 6.42
CA THR A 23 2.13 -6.89 6.94
C THR A 23 2.98 -6.22 5.88
N TYR A 24 4.16 -5.74 6.29
CA TYR A 24 5.18 -5.23 5.38
C TYR A 24 5.55 -6.21 4.25
N ASP A 25 5.71 -7.49 4.58
CA ASP A 25 6.07 -8.51 3.59
C ASP A 25 4.89 -8.89 2.69
N TYR A 26 3.67 -8.90 3.23
CA TYR A 26 2.46 -8.98 2.41
C TYR A 26 2.42 -7.86 1.35
N LEU A 27 2.67 -6.61 1.75
CA LEU A 27 2.67 -5.49 0.79
C LEU A 27 3.74 -5.69 -0.31
N LYS A 28 4.96 -6.10 0.06
CA LYS A 28 6.04 -6.37 -0.90
C LYS A 28 5.67 -7.46 -1.91
N LYS A 29 4.97 -8.50 -1.46
CA LYS A 29 4.53 -9.63 -2.28
C LYS A 29 3.38 -9.26 -3.20
N GLU A 30 2.34 -8.61 -2.67
CA GLU A 30 1.06 -8.47 -3.37
C GLU A 30 0.96 -7.19 -4.21
N ILE A 31 1.50 -6.06 -3.74
CA ILE A 31 1.31 -4.75 -4.39
C ILE A 31 1.88 -4.69 -5.82
N PRO A 32 3.06 -5.25 -6.15
CA PRO A 32 3.56 -5.20 -7.53
C PRO A 32 2.59 -5.84 -8.53
N THR A 33 2.03 -7.00 -8.17
CA THR A 33 1.07 -7.73 -9.00
C THR A 33 -0.27 -7.00 -9.09
N LEU A 34 -0.79 -6.54 -7.93
CA LEU A 34 -2.04 -5.77 -7.88
C LEU A 34 -1.95 -4.50 -8.72
N TYR A 35 -0.85 -3.75 -8.62
CA TYR A 35 -0.65 -2.53 -9.38
C TYR A 35 -0.71 -2.79 -10.88
N LYS A 36 -0.01 -3.83 -11.38
CA LYS A 36 -0.04 -4.20 -12.80
C LYS A 36 -1.44 -4.58 -13.28
N LYS A 37 -2.24 -5.27 -12.45
CA LYS A 37 -3.64 -5.56 -12.75
C LYS A 37 -4.48 -4.28 -12.87
N VAL A 38 -4.26 -3.31 -11.98
CA VAL A 38 -4.92 -1.99 -12.07
C VAL A 38 -4.53 -1.31 -13.38
N VAL A 39 -3.24 -1.22 -13.68
CA VAL A 39 -2.74 -0.60 -14.92
C VAL A 39 -3.31 -1.26 -16.17
N ALA A 40 -3.34 -2.59 -16.23
CA ALA A 40 -3.90 -3.33 -17.36
C ALA A 40 -5.40 -3.05 -17.54
N LYS A 41 -6.14 -2.92 -16.44
CA LYS A 41 -7.59 -2.64 -16.47
C LYS A 41 -7.90 -1.19 -16.83
N THR A 42 -7.09 -0.25 -16.38
CA THR A 42 -7.39 1.20 -16.50
C THR A 42 -6.57 1.91 -17.57
N ASN A 43 -5.62 1.20 -18.21
CA ASN A 43 -4.63 1.74 -19.13
C ASN A 43 -4.00 3.06 -18.64
N SER A 44 -3.71 3.14 -17.34
CA SER A 44 -3.20 4.33 -16.68
C SER A 44 -2.25 3.95 -15.54
N LEU A 45 -1.37 4.89 -15.16
CA LEU A 45 -0.36 4.71 -14.11
C LEU A 45 -0.75 5.52 -12.86
N PRO A 46 -1.76 5.09 -12.09
CA PRO A 46 -2.23 5.84 -10.94
C PRO A 46 -1.15 5.94 -9.85
N LYS A 47 -1.18 7.04 -9.09
CA LYS A 47 -0.47 7.11 -7.82
C LYS A 47 -1.31 6.38 -6.77
N ILE A 48 -0.76 5.35 -6.15
CA ILE A 48 -1.44 4.53 -5.15
C ILE A 48 -0.73 4.65 -3.81
N PHE A 49 -1.52 4.87 -2.75
CA PHE A 49 -1.10 4.75 -1.38
C PHE A 49 -1.87 3.58 -0.75
N THR A 50 -1.17 2.66 -0.09
CA THR A 50 -1.77 1.47 0.53
C THR A 50 -1.16 1.26 1.90
N PHE A 51 -1.90 0.67 2.82
CA PHE A 51 -1.41 0.36 4.16
C PHE A 51 -2.10 -0.84 4.77
N CYS A 52 -1.42 -1.45 5.74
CA CYS A 52 -1.93 -2.57 6.51
C CYS A 52 -2.31 -2.11 7.92
N SER A 53 -3.51 -2.48 8.35
CA SER A 53 -3.96 -2.34 9.73
C SER A 53 -4.93 -3.46 10.09
N GLY A 54 -4.83 -4.01 11.30
CA GLY A 54 -5.83 -4.93 11.86
C GLY A 54 -6.23 -6.10 10.94
N GLY A 55 -5.26 -6.70 10.23
CA GLY A 55 -5.52 -7.79 9.27
C GLY A 55 -6.17 -7.37 7.94
N SER A 56 -6.35 -6.07 7.71
CA SER A 56 -6.94 -5.51 6.50
C SER A 56 -5.89 -4.76 5.67
N HIS A 57 -6.02 -4.88 4.35
CA HIS A 57 -5.31 -4.10 3.35
C HIS A 57 -6.19 -2.94 2.89
N TYR A 58 -5.68 -1.72 3.03
CA TYR A 58 -6.34 -0.49 2.61
C TYR A 58 -5.66 0.10 1.38
N LEU A 59 -6.43 0.65 0.44
CA LEU A 59 -5.92 1.23 -0.80
C LEU A 59 -6.60 2.57 -1.10
N PHE A 60 -5.78 3.58 -1.36
CA PHE A 60 -6.20 4.92 -1.77
C PHE A 60 -5.57 5.29 -3.12
N ASN A 61 -6.41 5.54 -4.12
CA ASN A 61 -5.97 6.05 -5.43
C ASN A 61 -5.85 7.58 -5.37
N VAL A 62 -4.62 8.05 -5.16
CA VAL A 62 -4.30 9.47 -4.98
C VAL A 62 -4.59 10.27 -6.25
N THR A 63 -4.55 9.65 -7.43
CA THR A 63 -4.92 10.31 -8.70
C THR A 63 -6.39 10.73 -8.72
N MET A 64 -7.26 10.09 -7.93
CA MET A 64 -8.66 10.47 -7.82
C MET A 64 -8.90 11.66 -6.89
N PHE A 65 -7.90 12.12 -6.15
CA PHE A 65 -8.05 13.21 -5.19
C PHE A 65 -8.69 14.47 -5.80
N GLN A 66 -8.24 14.88 -6.99
CA GLN A 66 -8.79 16.06 -7.69
C GLN A 66 -10.29 15.95 -7.96
N LYS A 67 -10.81 14.72 -8.20
CA LYS A 67 -12.23 14.49 -8.46
C LYS A 67 -13.09 14.78 -7.23
N PHE A 68 -12.51 14.62 -6.04
CA PHE A 68 -13.19 14.78 -4.76
C PHE A 68 -12.81 16.06 -4.02
N ASN A 69 -11.88 16.83 -4.59
CA ASN A 69 -11.39 18.08 -4.04
C ASN A 69 -11.62 19.25 -5.00
N ASN A 70 -12.81 19.32 -5.61
CA ASN A 70 -13.24 20.44 -6.46
C ASN A 70 -12.25 20.75 -7.62
N GLY A 71 -11.63 19.72 -8.21
CA GLY A 71 -10.62 19.87 -9.26
C GLY A 71 -9.23 20.27 -8.76
N ILE A 72 -9.09 20.62 -7.48
CA ILE A 72 -7.81 21.03 -6.88
C ILE A 72 -6.98 19.77 -6.60
N GLY A 73 -5.83 19.66 -7.26
CA GLY A 73 -4.87 18.58 -7.03
C GLY A 73 -4.29 18.57 -5.62
N ILE A 74 -3.67 17.45 -5.25
CA ILE A 74 -3.02 17.32 -3.94
C ILE A 74 -1.58 17.86 -4.02
N ASN A 75 -1.28 18.88 -3.21
CA ASN A 75 0.09 19.36 -3.06
C ASN A 75 0.89 18.42 -2.13
N ARG A 76 2.22 18.58 -2.06
CA ARG A 76 3.09 17.68 -1.28
C ARG A 76 2.84 17.74 0.24
N ALA A 77 2.50 18.91 0.77
CA ALA A 77 2.24 19.08 2.21
C ALA A 77 0.94 18.36 2.58
N LEU A 78 -0.13 18.62 1.84
CA LEU A 78 -1.41 17.97 2.03
C LEU A 78 -1.36 16.46 1.79
N GLU A 79 -0.57 16.00 0.81
CA GLU A 79 -0.32 14.56 0.60
C GLU A 79 0.33 13.93 1.84
N LYS A 80 1.32 14.61 2.43
CA LYS A 80 1.96 14.13 3.65
C LYS A 80 0.98 14.09 4.82
N ASP A 81 0.20 15.14 5.01
CA ASP A 81 -0.74 15.23 6.13
C ASP A 81 -1.85 14.19 6.00
N LEU A 82 -2.41 14.02 4.79
CA LEU A 82 -3.38 12.98 4.50
C LEU A 82 -2.83 11.57 4.75
N PHE A 83 -1.64 11.25 4.26
CA PHE A 83 -1.08 9.92 4.47
C PHE A 83 -0.76 9.66 5.94
N SER A 84 -0.17 10.64 6.63
CA SER A 84 0.14 10.51 8.06
C SER A 84 -1.15 10.39 8.88
N TYR A 85 -2.18 11.15 8.53
CA TYR A 85 -3.51 11.05 9.14
C TYR A 85 -4.11 9.67 8.97
N LEU A 86 -4.12 9.11 7.75
CA LEU A 86 -4.65 7.76 7.50
C LEU A 86 -3.86 6.68 8.25
N LEU A 87 -2.54 6.77 8.30
CA LEU A 87 -1.72 5.80 9.04
C LEU A 87 -1.97 5.88 10.56
N MET A 88 -2.18 7.09 11.09
CA MET A 88 -2.50 7.30 12.50
C MET A 88 -3.91 6.82 12.85
N GLU A 89 -4.91 7.25 12.07
CA GLU A 89 -6.33 6.97 12.29
C GLU A 89 -6.63 5.47 12.29
N TYR A 90 -5.95 4.72 11.44
CA TYR A 90 -6.13 3.27 11.35
C TYR A 90 -5.10 2.49 12.18
N ASP A 91 -4.18 3.14 12.90
CA ASP A 91 -3.02 2.48 13.54
C ASP A 91 -2.28 1.49 12.60
N ALA A 92 -1.87 2.00 11.44
CA ALA A 92 -1.22 1.19 10.43
C ALA A 92 0.14 0.65 10.90
N ASN A 93 0.41 -0.62 10.57
CA ASN A 93 1.69 -1.29 10.86
C ASN A 93 2.74 -1.11 9.75
N SER A 94 2.28 -0.90 8.51
CA SER A 94 3.13 -0.76 7.33
C SER A 94 2.35 -0.07 6.21
N TYR A 95 3.06 0.52 5.25
CA TYR A 95 2.45 1.15 4.09
C TYR A 95 3.29 0.96 2.83
N SER A 96 2.66 1.16 1.67
CA SER A 96 3.34 1.34 0.40
C SER A 96 2.85 2.57 -0.38
N ARG A 97 3.76 3.23 -1.09
CA ARG A 97 3.47 4.35 -2.00
C ARG A 97 4.05 4.06 -3.37
N THR A 98 3.18 3.91 -4.36
CA THR A 98 3.55 3.72 -5.76
C THR A 98 3.26 4.98 -6.56
N SER A 99 4.24 5.50 -7.29
CA SER A 99 4.10 6.68 -8.14
C SER A 99 5.01 6.60 -9.36
N LEU A 100 4.53 7.14 -10.48
CA LEU A 100 5.36 7.38 -11.66
C LEU A 100 6.27 8.59 -11.42
N VAL A 101 7.55 8.47 -11.78
CA VAL A 101 8.53 9.57 -11.77
C VAL A 101 9.32 9.55 -13.08
N ALA A 102 9.81 10.72 -13.50
CA ALA A 102 10.80 10.80 -14.58
C ALA A 102 12.21 10.69 -13.99
N GLY A 103 13.02 9.81 -14.57
CA GLY A 103 14.46 9.71 -14.32
C GLY A 103 15.21 10.94 -14.82
N LYS A 104 16.52 11.02 -14.50
CA LYS A 104 17.39 12.12 -14.98
C LYS A 104 17.54 12.11 -16.50
N ASP A 105 17.47 10.92 -17.09
CA ASP A 105 17.48 10.60 -18.51
C ASP A 105 16.09 10.68 -19.16
N GLN A 106 15.09 11.23 -18.44
CA GLN A 106 13.68 11.25 -18.84
C GLN A 106 13.01 9.87 -18.95
N GLN A 107 13.73 8.78 -18.65
CA GLN A 107 13.14 7.45 -18.59
C GLN A 107 12.09 7.40 -17.48
N LEU A 108 10.85 7.02 -17.82
CA LEU A 108 9.80 6.86 -16.84
C LEU A 108 10.10 5.66 -15.94
N GLN A 109 9.90 5.86 -14.64
CA GLN A 109 10.09 4.85 -13.61
C GLN A 109 8.88 4.78 -12.70
N LEU A 110 8.37 3.57 -12.50
CA LEU A 110 7.46 3.27 -11.41
C LEU A 110 8.28 3.11 -10.13
N VAL A 111 8.03 3.98 -9.14
CA VAL A 111 8.70 3.91 -7.84
C VAL A 111 7.69 3.47 -6.80
N THR A 112 7.93 2.31 -6.21
CA THR A 112 7.15 1.75 -5.10
C THR A 112 7.99 1.73 -3.83
N ASN A 113 7.54 2.42 -2.80
CA ASN A 113 8.19 2.45 -1.50
C ASN A 113 7.37 1.69 -0.47
N PHE A 114 7.89 0.59 0.03
CA PHE A 114 7.34 -0.15 1.15
C PHE A 114 7.97 0.35 2.44
N THR A 115 7.21 0.48 3.52
CA THR A 115 7.74 0.93 4.81
C THR A 115 7.06 0.19 5.95
N ASN A 116 7.87 -0.41 6.83
CA ASN A 116 7.44 -1.02 8.07
C ASN A 116 7.55 -0.02 9.22
N LYS A 117 6.56 0.04 10.11
CA LYS A 117 6.57 0.93 11.29
C LYS A 117 7.55 0.42 12.34
N LYS A 118 7.56 -0.90 12.61
CA LYS A 118 8.39 -1.52 13.66
C LYS A 118 8.73 -2.99 13.35
N PRO A 119 10.02 -3.40 13.34
CA PRO A 119 11.19 -2.52 13.29
C PRO A 119 11.14 -1.68 12.02
N PHE A 120 11.69 -0.46 12.08
CA PHE A 120 11.67 0.41 10.91
C PHE A 120 12.51 -0.19 9.77
N GLU A 121 11.89 -0.36 8.62
CA GLU A 121 12.57 -0.70 7.36
C GLU A 121 11.80 -0.06 6.20
N ALA A 122 12.52 0.51 5.24
CA ALA A 122 11.93 0.97 3.99
C ALA A 122 12.62 0.31 2.79
N THR A 123 11.85 -0.20 1.83
CA THR A 123 12.35 -0.74 0.57
C THR A 123 11.77 0.07 -0.59
N GLU A 124 12.64 0.65 -1.42
CA GLU A 124 12.28 1.35 -2.65
C GLU A 124 12.56 0.41 -3.83
N VAL A 125 11.53 0.11 -4.61
CA VAL A 125 11.63 -0.58 -5.89
C VAL A 125 11.43 0.45 -6.99
N ARG A 126 12.37 0.53 -7.92
CA ARG A 126 12.26 1.35 -9.14
C ARG A 126 12.20 0.42 -10.34
N GLN A 127 11.15 0.52 -11.14
CA GLN A 127 10.99 -0.27 -12.37
C GLN A 127 10.81 0.67 -13.56
N GLU A 128 11.55 0.44 -14.64
CA GLU A 128 11.35 1.15 -15.90
C GLU A 128 9.93 0.93 -16.43
N VAL A 129 9.33 1.98 -16.96
CA VAL A 129 8.01 1.95 -17.60
C VAL A 129 8.12 2.58 -18.97
N PHE A 130 7.50 1.95 -19.97
CA PHE A 130 7.40 2.48 -21.32
C PHE A 130 5.94 2.73 -21.62
N VAL A 131 5.64 3.93 -22.15
CA VAL A 131 4.30 4.36 -22.55
C VAL A 131 4.32 4.61 -24.04
N GLY A 132 3.53 3.85 -24.80
CA GLY A 132 3.45 3.90 -26.25
C GLY A 132 3.79 2.57 -26.93
N GLY A 133 2.89 2.10 -27.81
CA GLY A 133 3.00 0.87 -28.59
C GLY A 133 1.79 0.68 -29.52
N LYS A 134 1.88 -0.19 -30.53
CA LYS A 134 0.74 -0.58 -31.37
C LYS A 134 -0.02 -1.75 -30.68
N ALA A 135 -1.32 -1.54 -30.39
CA ALA A 135 -2.33 -2.45 -29.77
C ALA A 135 -2.47 -2.45 -28.23
N GLU A 136 -3.56 -3.10 -27.76
CA GLU A 136 -4.34 -2.99 -26.49
C GLU A 136 -3.63 -2.77 -25.13
N GLN A 137 -2.31 -2.98 -25.01
CA GLN A 137 -1.55 -2.64 -23.81
C GLN A 137 -0.50 -1.58 -24.12
N SER A 138 -0.87 -0.31 -23.87
CA SER A 138 -0.01 0.84 -24.14
C SER A 138 1.14 1.04 -23.13
N ILE A 139 1.23 0.17 -22.12
CA ILE A 139 2.17 0.28 -21.00
C ILE A 139 2.93 -1.04 -20.84
N SER A 140 4.27 -0.98 -20.87
CA SER A 140 5.14 -2.12 -20.61
C SER A 140 6.20 -1.80 -19.54
N TYR A 141 6.85 -2.84 -19.01
CA TYR A 141 7.77 -2.74 -17.87
C TYR A 141 9.15 -3.29 -18.22
N GLY A 142 10.20 -2.57 -17.83
CA GLY A 142 11.58 -2.98 -18.03
C GLY A 142 12.25 -3.48 -16.74
N LYS A 143 13.55 -3.19 -16.63
CA LYS A 143 14.38 -3.62 -15.50
C LYS A 143 13.91 -2.97 -14.20
N SER A 144 14.13 -3.69 -13.10
CA SER A 144 13.86 -3.21 -11.75
C SER A 144 15.11 -3.18 -10.89
N VAL A 145 15.25 -2.14 -10.07
CA VAL A 145 16.31 -2.00 -9.06
C VAL A 145 15.67 -1.85 -7.68
N ILE A 146 16.26 -2.49 -6.67
CA ILE A 146 15.76 -2.49 -5.29
C ILE A 146 16.78 -1.80 -4.39
N TYR A 147 16.31 -0.88 -3.55
CA TYR A 147 17.10 -0.18 -2.55
C TYR A 147 16.49 -0.41 -1.17
N ILE A 148 17.27 -0.92 -0.22
CA ILE A 148 16.83 -1.16 1.16
C ILE A 148 17.42 -0.09 2.07
N ARG A 149 16.59 0.55 2.88
CA ARG A 149 16.96 1.61 3.83
C ARG A 149 16.45 1.27 5.22
N ARG A 150 17.37 0.96 6.13
CA ARG A 150 17.06 0.55 7.51
C ARG A 150 17.14 1.69 8.53
N ASN A 151 17.87 2.77 8.22
CA ASN A 151 18.06 3.93 9.10
C ASN A 151 17.76 5.25 8.35
N ASN A 152 17.24 6.27 9.06
CA ASN A 152 17.08 7.66 8.60
C ASN A 152 16.50 7.85 7.19
N SER A 153 15.43 7.12 6.88
CA SER A 153 14.72 7.30 5.63
C SER A 153 13.66 8.40 5.73
N LYS A 154 13.55 9.24 4.70
CA LYS A 154 12.44 10.20 4.54
C LYS A 154 11.06 9.54 4.61
N PHE A 155 10.99 8.24 4.35
CA PHE A 155 9.77 7.44 4.44
C PHE A 155 9.29 7.23 5.88
N SER A 156 10.18 7.33 6.88
CA SER A 156 9.78 7.31 8.30
C SER A 156 8.86 8.47 8.70
N GLN A 157 8.86 9.57 7.92
CA GLN A 157 8.15 10.79 8.27
C GLN A 157 6.63 10.63 8.35
N TYR A 158 6.04 9.66 7.63
CA TYR A 158 4.58 9.47 7.64
C TYR A 158 4.09 8.70 8.88
N PHE A 159 4.99 8.00 9.58
CA PHE A 159 4.69 7.36 10.86
C PHE A 159 5.01 8.25 12.07
N LYS A 160 5.59 9.44 11.85
CA LYS A 160 5.83 10.39 12.94
C LYS A 160 4.49 10.94 13.43
N PRO A 161 4.37 11.22 14.74
CA PRO A 161 3.21 11.93 15.26
C PRO A 161 2.99 13.24 14.49
N ILE A 162 1.74 13.50 14.15
CA ILE A 162 1.30 14.76 13.54
C ILE A 162 0.40 15.49 14.53
N ASN A 163 0.50 16.81 14.57
CA ASN A 163 -0.43 17.65 15.31
C ASN A 163 -1.31 18.36 14.28
N LEU A 164 -2.56 17.93 14.16
CA LEU A 164 -3.53 18.51 13.24
C LEU A 164 -4.46 19.44 14.02
N SER A 165 -4.76 20.60 13.44
CA SER A 165 -5.87 21.42 13.93
C SER A 165 -7.19 20.65 13.78
N LYS A 166 -8.23 21.09 14.49
CA LYS A 166 -9.55 20.48 14.37
C LYS A 166 -10.08 20.62 12.94
N GLU A 167 -9.84 21.79 12.34
CA GLU A 167 -10.22 22.13 10.98
C GLU A 167 -9.52 21.22 9.95
N ASP A 168 -8.20 21.03 10.09
CA ASP A 168 -7.43 20.16 9.20
C ASP A 168 -7.88 18.71 9.33
N ARG A 169 -8.13 18.24 10.55
CA ARG A 169 -8.66 16.89 10.77
C ARG A 169 -9.99 16.68 10.08
N ILE A 170 -10.95 17.59 10.26
CA ILE A 170 -12.27 17.53 9.61
C ILE A 170 -12.12 17.55 8.08
N TYR A 171 -11.18 18.34 7.57
CA TYR A 171 -10.91 18.39 6.13
C TYR A 171 -10.36 17.05 5.61
N LEU A 172 -9.36 16.46 6.28
CA LEU A 172 -8.75 15.19 5.91
C LEU A 172 -9.71 13.99 6.05
N GLU A 173 -10.58 14.01 7.06
CA GLU A 173 -11.59 12.97 7.32
C GLU A 173 -12.50 12.70 6.12
N LYS A 174 -12.82 13.74 5.34
CA LYS A 174 -13.66 13.63 4.13
C LYS A 174 -13.08 12.66 3.10
N PHE A 175 -11.77 12.39 3.13
CA PHE A 175 -11.14 11.49 2.19
C PHE A 175 -11.16 10.02 2.61
N LYS A 176 -11.53 9.70 3.87
CA LYS A 176 -11.62 8.31 4.37
C LYS A 176 -12.56 7.45 3.53
N GLN A 177 -13.67 8.02 3.06
CA GLN A 177 -14.66 7.32 2.25
C GLN A 177 -14.10 6.81 0.89
N PHE A 178 -12.95 7.32 0.45
CA PHE A 178 -12.30 6.90 -0.79
C PHE A 178 -11.18 5.87 -0.56
N VAL A 179 -11.00 5.42 0.68
CA VAL A 179 -10.07 4.34 1.03
C VAL A 179 -10.82 3.01 0.86
N GLY A 180 -10.43 2.25 -0.16
CA GLY A 180 -10.91 0.88 -0.34
C GLY A 180 -10.33 -0.04 0.73
N VAL A 181 -11.11 -1.03 1.16
CA VAL A 181 -10.70 -2.03 2.17
C VAL A 181 -10.85 -3.43 1.62
N GLN A 182 -9.83 -4.26 1.85
CA GLN A 182 -9.84 -5.69 1.61
C GLN A 182 -9.49 -6.40 2.93
N LYS A 183 -10.44 -7.18 3.44
CA LYS A 183 -10.15 -8.09 4.57
C LYS A 183 -9.36 -9.29 4.05
N LEU A 184 -8.32 -9.66 4.77
CA LEU A 184 -7.56 -10.88 4.50
C LEU A 184 -8.11 -11.99 5.41
N ASN A 185 -8.46 -13.12 4.81
CA ASN A 185 -9.02 -14.29 5.50
C ASN A 185 -7.92 -15.17 6.09
#